data_AF-A0A1B6GNA9-F1
#
_entry.id   AF-A0A1B6GNA9-F1
#
_cell.length_a   1.000
_cell.length_b   1.000
_cell.length_c   1.000
_cell.angle_alpha   90.00
_cell.angle_beta   90.00
_cell.angle_gamma   90.00
#
_symmetry.space_group_name_H-M   'P 1'
#
loop_
_entity.id
_entity.type
_entity.pdbx_description
1 polymer ?
#
loop_
_entity_poly.entity_id
_entity_poly.type
_entity_poly.pdbx_seq_one_letter_code
_entity_poly.pdbx_strand_id
1 'polypeptide(L)'
;LTAAHCSPGYMKIPLVSVRLGEHNVQTNPDCEDRICAPPVQDITIEENKCHENYNADFLHEDICLLRLTNPIKFNDFVSPICLPVYDFFQQINYEGKAMEVAGWGVSDIFVDTGIDILQTL
;
A
#
# COMPACT_ATOMS: atom_id res chain seq x y z
N LEU A 1 -3.09 6.10 0.16
CA LEU A 1 -4.07 5.71 1.19
C LEU A 1 -3.40 4.63 2.04
N THR A 2 -3.47 4.72 3.37
CA THR A 2 -2.89 3.73 4.29
C THR A 2 -3.67 3.74 5.61
N ALA A 3 -3.31 2.87 6.55
CA ALA A 3 -3.86 2.86 7.90
C ALA A 3 -3.24 3.98 8.77
N ALA A 4 -4.00 4.52 9.71
CA ALA A 4 -3.52 5.54 10.64
C ALA A 4 -2.48 4.99 11.62
N HIS A 5 -2.63 3.72 12.04
CA HIS A 5 -1.66 3.05 12.91
C HIS A 5 -0.28 2.90 12.26
N CYS A 6 -0.19 2.92 10.92
CA CYS A 6 1.08 2.91 10.18
C CYS A 6 1.80 4.27 10.20
N SER A 7 1.18 5.33 10.72
CA SER A 7 1.79 6.66 10.70
C SER A 7 2.88 6.82 11.78
N PRO A 8 3.86 7.72 11.59
CA PRO A 8 5.00 7.87 12.50
C PRO A 8 4.63 8.10 13.96
N GLY A 9 3.54 8.83 14.20
CA GLY A 9 3.06 9.15 15.55
C GLY A 9 2.70 7.91 16.39
N TYR A 10 2.36 6.80 15.73
CA TYR A 10 1.96 5.55 16.39
C TYR A 10 3.03 4.46 16.29
N MET A 11 3.61 4.23 15.11
CA MET A 11 4.66 3.22 14.94
C MET A 11 5.99 3.60 15.60
N LYS A 12 6.21 4.90 15.91
CA LYS A 12 7.50 5.45 16.35
C LYS A 12 8.65 5.19 15.36
N ILE A 13 8.30 4.89 14.11
CA ILE A 13 9.23 4.71 12.98
C ILE A 13 8.94 5.85 11.98
N PRO A 14 9.96 6.54 11.47
CA PRO A 14 9.75 7.58 10.48
C PRO A 14 9.19 6.98 9.19
N LEU A 15 8.12 7.57 8.68
CA LEU A 15 7.57 7.25 7.37
C LEU A 15 8.26 8.16 6.36
N VAL A 16 9.21 7.60 5.61
CA VAL A 16 10.18 8.38 4.80
C VAL A 16 9.68 8.57 3.37
N SER A 17 9.28 7.48 2.72
CA SER A 17 8.92 7.44 1.31
C SER A 17 7.89 6.36 1.02
N VAL A 18 7.24 6.47 -0.13
CA VAL A 18 6.43 5.43 -0.75
C VAL A 18 7.18 4.93 -1.98
N ARG A 19 7.29 3.60 -2.11
CA ARG A 19 7.82 2.93 -3.30
C ARG A 19 6.67 2.49 -4.20
N LEU A 20 6.72 2.81 -5.49
CA LEU A 20 5.72 2.40 -6.48
C LEU A 20 6.35 1.57 -7.61
N GLY A 21 5.58 0.63 -8.15
CA GLY A 21 5.99 -0.25 -9.25
C GLY A 21 6.95 -1.37 -8.81
N GLU A 22 6.90 -1.75 -7.54
CA GLU A 22 7.71 -2.82 -6.96
C GLU A 22 7.06 -4.19 -7.16
N HIS A 23 7.87 -5.22 -7.37
CA HIS A 23 7.42 -6.61 -7.39
C HIS A 23 8.35 -7.49 -6.55
N ASN A 24 9.66 -7.43 -6.75
CA ASN A 24 10.65 -8.13 -5.96
C ASN A 24 11.58 -7.14 -5.25
N VAL A 25 11.44 -7.03 -3.92
CA VAL A 25 12.16 -6.04 -3.10
C VAL A 25 13.69 -6.16 -3.11
N GLN A 26 14.22 -7.27 -3.65
CA GLN A 26 15.66 -7.51 -3.78
C GLN A 26 16.23 -7.09 -5.14
N THR A 27 15.38 -6.82 -6.15
CA THR A 27 15.80 -6.48 -7.51
C THR A 27 15.17 -5.18 -7.98
N ASN A 28 15.87 -4.48 -8.88
CA ASN A 28 15.38 -3.26 -9.52
C ASN A 28 16.29 -2.88 -10.71
N PRO A 29 15.80 -2.88 -11.97
CA PRO A 29 14.43 -3.20 -12.38
C PRO A 29 14.11 -4.70 -12.26
N ASP A 30 12.84 -5.01 -12.04
CA ASP A 30 12.33 -6.38 -12.04
C ASP A 30 12.09 -6.86 -13.47
N CYS A 31 12.56 -8.07 -13.78
CA CYS A 31 12.45 -8.66 -15.11
C CYS A 31 11.98 -10.12 -15.03
N GLU A 32 10.93 -10.45 -15.81
CA GLU A 32 10.41 -11.80 -15.97
C GLU A 32 10.23 -12.10 -17.47
N ASP A 33 10.72 -13.26 -17.94
CA ASP A 33 10.62 -13.71 -19.34
C ASP A 33 10.95 -12.64 -20.41
N ARG A 34 12.00 -11.85 -20.15
CA ARG A 34 12.53 -10.75 -21.00
C ARG A 34 11.67 -9.48 -21.03
N ILE A 35 10.61 -9.41 -20.24
CA ILE A 35 9.85 -8.19 -19.99
C ILE A 35 10.36 -7.61 -18.68
N CYS A 36 10.80 -6.36 -18.71
CA CYS A 36 11.26 -5.65 -17.52
C CYS A 36 10.31 -4.50 -17.20
N ALA A 37 9.97 -4.38 -15.92
CA ALA A 37 9.32 -3.17 -15.42
C ALA A 37 10.31 -1.99 -15.48
N PRO A 38 9.82 -0.75 -15.66
CA PRO A 38 10.62 0.43 -15.37
C PRO A 38 11.13 0.41 -13.92
N PRO A 39 12.26 1.07 -13.60
CA PRO A 39 12.74 1.14 -12.22
C PRO A 39 11.69 1.69 -11.26
N VAL A 40 11.71 1.18 -10.02
CA VAL A 40 10.76 1.61 -8.97
C VAL A 40 10.85 3.11 -8.71
N GLN A 41 9.73 3.69 -8.28
CA GLN A 41 9.63 5.10 -7.94
C GLN A 41 9.60 5.26 -6.42
N ASP A 42 10.72 5.68 -5.83
CA ASP A 42 10.78 6.08 -4.42
C ASP A 42 10.49 7.58 -4.29
N ILE A 43 9.34 7.93 -3.72
CA ILE A 43 8.90 9.33 -3.56
C ILE A 43 8.70 9.64 -2.08
N THR A 44 9.34 10.70 -1.59
CA THR A 44 9.23 11.13 -0.20
C THR A 44 7.85 11.69 0.12
N ILE A 45 7.50 11.67 1.41
CA ILE A 45 6.20 12.14 1.90
C ILE A 45 6.29 13.61 2.30
N GLU A 46 5.39 14.42 1.76
CA GLU A 46 5.23 15.84 2.09
C GLU A 46 4.38 16.03 3.35
N GLU A 47 3.27 15.28 3.43
CA GLU A 47 2.29 15.41 4.51
C GLU A 47 1.62 14.06 4.79
N ASN A 48 1.37 13.78 6.07
CA ASN A 48 0.56 12.66 6.54
C ASN A 48 -0.69 13.20 7.27
N LYS A 49 -1.86 12.98 6.69
CA LYS A 49 -3.14 13.41 7.26
C LYS A 49 -3.98 12.20 7.65
N CYS A 50 -3.98 11.87 8.93
CA CYS A 50 -4.77 10.77 9.46
C CYS A 50 -6.15 11.26 9.91
N HIS A 51 -7.12 10.34 10.01
CA HIS A 51 -8.46 10.68 10.42
C HIS A 51 -8.46 11.33 11.81
N GLU A 52 -9.16 12.45 11.97
CA GLU A 52 -9.15 13.25 13.21
C GLU A 52 -9.69 12.47 14.42
N ASN A 53 -10.57 11.49 14.18
CA ASN A 53 -11.15 10.62 15.20
C ASN A 53 -10.43 9.28 15.35
N TYR A 54 -9.23 9.09 14.77
CA TYR A 54 -8.50 7.84 14.93
C TYR A 54 -8.22 7.55 16.41
N ASN A 55 -8.60 6.36 16.87
CA ASN A 55 -8.38 5.91 18.25
C ASN A 55 -7.47 4.69 18.25
N ALA A 56 -6.26 4.83 18.80
CA ALA A 56 -5.24 3.78 18.82
C ALA A 56 -5.55 2.61 19.78
N ASP A 57 -6.38 2.83 20.82
CA ASP A 57 -6.73 1.78 21.77
C ASP A 57 -7.72 0.77 21.16
N PHE A 58 -8.59 1.26 20.26
CA PHE A 58 -9.64 0.45 19.62
C PHE A 58 -9.46 0.26 18.11
N LEU A 59 -8.45 0.89 17.50
CA LEU A 59 -8.22 0.93 16.04
C LEU A 59 -9.45 1.41 15.25
N HIS A 60 -10.22 2.32 15.84
CA HIS A 60 -11.37 2.95 15.15
C HIS A 60 -10.87 4.07 14.24
N GLU A 61 -11.50 4.22 13.08
CA GLU A 61 -11.15 5.20 12.04
C GLU A 61 -9.68 5.14 11.61
N ASP A 62 -9.20 3.91 11.44
CA ASP A 62 -7.81 3.59 11.09
C ASP A 62 -7.49 3.85 9.61
N ILE A 63 -7.53 5.12 9.22
CA ILE A 63 -7.31 5.57 7.85
C ILE A 63 -6.46 6.85 7.82
N CYS A 64 -5.53 6.89 6.87
CA CYS A 64 -4.62 8.00 6.69
C CYS A 64 -4.27 8.24 5.21
N LEU A 65 -4.12 9.52 4.87
CA LEU A 65 -3.71 9.98 3.56
C LEU A 65 -2.26 10.44 3.60
N LEU A 66 -1.48 9.99 2.62
CA LEU A 66 -0.10 10.42 2.42
C LEU A 66 -0.07 11.27 1.16
N ARG A 67 0.38 12.52 1.30
CA ARG A 67 0.68 13.41 0.18
C ARG A 67 2.16 13.29 -0.15
N LEU A 68 2.45 12.98 -1.41
CA LEU A 68 3.82 12.80 -1.90
C LEU A 68 4.41 14.14 -2.34
N THR A 69 5.73 14.30 -2.19
CA THR A 69 6.45 15.53 -2.59
C THR A 69 6.45 15.77 -4.10
N ASN A 70 6.29 14.71 -4.89
CA ASN A 70 6.28 14.76 -6.35
C ASN A 70 5.13 13.93 -6.92
N PRO A 71 4.58 14.31 -8.09
CA PRO A 71 3.58 13.49 -8.76
C PRO A 71 4.16 12.14 -9.23
N ILE A 72 3.34 11.10 -9.11
CA ILE A 72 3.66 9.75 -9.60
C ILE A 72 3.71 9.75 -11.13
N LYS A 73 4.64 9.01 -11.72
CA LYS A 73 4.65 8.72 -13.16
C LYS A 73 3.91 7.41 -13.40
N PHE A 74 2.67 7.50 -13.89
CA PHE A 74 1.89 6.32 -14.25
C PHE A 74 2.49 5.61 -15.47
N ASN A 75 2.40 4.28 -15.46
CA ASN A 75 2.82 3.38 -16.53
C ASN A 75 2.09 2.04 -16.37
N ASP A 76 2.41 1.05 -17.20
CA ASP A 76 1.75 -0.27 -17.17
C ASP A 76 1.91 -1.03 -15.82
N PHE A 77 2.88 -0.63 -14.99
CA PHE A 77 3.21 -1.22 -13.69
C PHE A 77 2.83 -0.31 -12.50
N VAL A 78 2.34 0.90 -12.75
CA VAL A 78 1.94 1.87 -11.72
C VAL A 78 0.63 2.51 -12.11
N SER A 79 -0.44 2.16 -11.41
CA SER A 79 -1.79 2.71 -11.60
C SER A 79 -2.51 2.88 -10.25
N PRO A 80 -3.48 3.81 -10.15
CA PRO A 80 -4.24 4.01 -8.93
C PRO A 80 -5.36 2.95 -8.81
N ILE A 81 -5.67 2.57 -7.56
CA ILE A 81 -6.89 1.80 -7.26
C ILE A 81 -8.13 2.71 -7.27
N CYS A 82 -9.26 2.17 -7.68
CA CYS A 82 -10.55 2.86 -7.62
C CYS A 82 -11.04 3.01 -6.17
N LEU A 83 -11.58 4.17 -5.83
CA LEU A 83 -12.30 4.38 -4.57
C LEU A 83 -13.82 4.27 -4.79
N PRO A 84 -14.58 3.71 -3.84
CA PRO A 84 -16.04 3.57 -3.94
C PRO A 84 -16.77 4.90 -3.63
N VAL A 85 -16.40 5.98 -4.32
CA VAL A 85 -16.93 7.34 -4.06
C VAL A 85 -18.29 7.61 -4.69
N TYR A 86 -18.70 6.80 -5.66
CA TYR A 86 -20.01 6.92 -6.31
C TYR A 86 -21.05 6.04 -5.63
N ASP A 87 -22.29 6.51 -5.54
CA ASP A 87 -23.42 5.83 -4.90
C ASP A 87 -23.57 4.37 -5.35
N PHE A 88 -23.30 4.10 -6.63
CA PHE A 88 -23.33 2.75 -7.18
C PHE A 88 -22.39 1.80 -6.43
N PHE A 89 -21.14 2.21 -6.17
CA PHE A 89 -20.15 1.37 -5.49
C PHE A 89 -20.46 1.18 -3.99
N GLN A 90 -21.16 2.14 -3.37
CA GLN A 90 -21.58 2.05 -1.97
C GLN A 90 -22.76 1.09 -1.78
N GLN A 91 -23.54 0.84 -2.83
CA GLN A 91 -24.65 -0.12 -2.81
C GLN A 91 -24.21 -1.56 -3.12
N ILE A 92 -22.94 -1.76 -3.48
CA ILE A 92 -22.42 -3.11 -3.73
C ILE A 92 -22.29 -3.83 -2.38
N ASN A 93 -23.09 -4.87 -2.18
CA ASN A 93 -22.85 -5.81 -1.11
C ASN A 93 -21.64 -6.69 -1.46
N TYR A 94 -20.62 -6.67 -0.61
CA TYR A 94 -19.42 -7.51 -0.74
C TYR A 94 -19.48 -8.78 0.14
N GLU A 95 -20.55 -8.96 0.92
CA GLU A 95 -20.75 -10.15 1.73
C GLU A 95 -20.75 -11.42 0.87
N GLY A 96 -19.94 -12.41 1.28
CA GLY A 96 -19.78 -13.68 0.58
C GLY A 96 -19.05 -13.59 -0.77
N LYS A 97 -18.58 -12.42 -1.19
CA LYS A 97 -17.73 -12.28 -2.39
C LYS A 97 -16.28 -12.53 -2.05
N ALA A 98 -15.60 -13.26 -2.92
CA ALA A 98 -14.14 -13.40 -2.85
C ALA A 98 -13.50 -12.03 -3.10
N MET A 99 -12.51 -11.70 -2.29
CA MET A 99 -11.68 -10.50 -2.38
C MET A 99 -10.23 -10.95 -2.44
N GLU A 100 -9.38 -10.14 -3.05
CA GLU A 100 -7.95 -10.43 -3.18
C GLU A 100 -7.16 -9.55 -2.20
N VAL A 101 -6.22 -10.16 -1.48
CA VAL A 101 -5.28 -9.46 -0.59
C VAL A 101 -3.88 -9.59 -1.16
N ALA A 102 -3.17 -8.48 -1.33
CA ALA A 102 -1.83 -8.46 -1.89
C ALA A 102 -0.80 -7.88 -0.91
N GLY A 103 0.41 -8.44 -0.87
CA GLY A 103 1.52 -7.86 -0.11
C GLY A 103 2.79 -8.69 -0.07
N TRP A 104 3.80 -8.14 0.61
CA TRP A 104 5.10 -8.75 0.93
C TRP A 104 5.19 -9.22 2.40
N GLY A 105 4.03 -9.27 3.08
CA GLY A 105 3.92 -9.63 4.48
C GLY A 105 4.26 -11.10 4.74
N VAL A 106 4.35 -11.46 6.01
CA VAL A 106 4.72 -12.80 6.47
C VAL A 106 3.77 -13.87 5.93
N SER A 107 4.26 -14.81 5.13
CA SER A 107 3.50 -16.01 4.71
C SER A 107 3.53 -17.14 5.72
N ASP A 108 4.53 -17.17 6.60
CA ASP A 108 4.72 -18.24 7.59
C ASP A 108 4.72 -17.66 9.00
N ILE A 109 3.66 -17.94 9.75
CA ILE A 109 3.49 -17.51 11.14
C ILE A 109 4.58 -18.05 12.09
N PHE A 110 5.39 -19.01 11.65
CA PHE A 110 6.50 -19.59 12.41
C PHE A 110 7.88 -19.11 11.97
N VAL A 111 7.95 -18.37 10.86
CA VAL A 111 9.18 -17.77 10.35
C VAL A 111 8.91 -16.29 10.15
N ASP A 112 9.44 -15.46 11.05
CA ASP A 112 9.33 -13.99 11.03
C ASP A 112 10.18 -13.36 9.90
N THR A 113 10.02 -13.90 8.69
CA THR A 113 10.65 -13.42 7.46
C THR A 113 9.53 -13.09 6.48
N GLY A 114 9.47 -11.82 6.08
CA GLY A 114 8.62 -11.39 4.97
C GLY A 114 9.02 -12.09 3.67
N ILE A 115 8.13 -12.03 2.68
CA ILE A 115 8.40 -12.55 1.34
C ILE A 115 8.94 -11.43 0.48
N ASP A 116 9.96 -11.72 -0.32
CA ASP A 116 10.58 -10.71 -1.18
C ASP A 116 9.75 -10.38 -2.43
N ILE A 117 9.02 -11.36 -2.94
CA ILE A 117 8.18 -11.26 -4.14
C ILE A 117 6.73 -11.01 -3.73
N LEU A 118 6.06 -10.06 -4.39
CA LEU A 118 4.66 -9.75 -4.16
C LEU A 118 3.78 -10.98 -4.37
N GLN A 119 2.93 -11.29 -3.40
CA GLN A 119 1.96 -12.38 -3.50
C GLN A 119 0.54 -11.87 -3.31
N THR A 120 -0.42 -12.65 -3.80
CA THR A 120 -1.85 -12.44 -3.57
C THR A 120 -2.50 -13.67 -2.94
N LEU A 121 -3.52 -13.44 -2.10
CA LEU A 121 -4.31 -14.43 -1.35
C LEU A 121 -5.80 -14.24 -1.63
#